data_AF-A0A1A9GD94-F1
#
_entry.id   AF-A0A1A9GD94-F1
#
_cell.length_a   1.000
_cell.length_b   1.000
_cell.length_c   1.000
_cell.angle_alpha   90.00
_cell.angle_beta   90.00
_cell.angle_gamma   90.00
#
_symmetry.space_group_name_H-M   'P 1'
#
loop_
_entity.id
_entity.type
_entity.pdbx_description
1 polymer ?
#
loop_
_entity_poly.entity_id
_entity_poly.type
_entity_poly.pdbx_seq_one_letter_code
_entity_poly.pdbx_strand_id
1 'polypeptide(L)'
;MDRFDDENTDNHPPQPSAEPQDAAMAEGKSATAVAASVPPRLPTHLQDLTDRARGYVEAASSVNTRKAYASDWKHFSAWCRRQNLAALPPDPEVVGLYITACASGTAERGGKPNTVSTIERRLAAIGWNCAQRGTKLDRKDRAIATVMAGIRNRHAAPPRQKEALLPEDLIAMLETLDRGTLRGLRDRAMLLVGFAGGLRRSEITGLDLGRDQSEDGRGWIEIFDKGALVTLRGKTGWREVEIGRGSSDATCPVTALETWIRFAKIARGPLFRRVTGQGKDVGPDRLNDQEVARLVKKAALAAGVRGDLSEAERAQKFAGHSLRAGLASSAEVDERHVQKQLGHASAEMTRRYQRRRDRFRVNLTKAAGL
;
A
#
# COMPACT_ATOMS: atom_id res chain seq x y z
N MET A 1 -89.19 -4.32 -17.43
CA MET A 1 -89.55 -5.52 -16.65
C MET A 1 -89.35 -5.16 -15.19
N ASP A 2 -90.39 -5.43 -14.41
CA ASP A 2 -90.70 -4.85 -13.10
C ASP A 2 -90.25 -5.79 -11.96
N ARG A 3 -89.97 -5.21 -10.78
CA ARG A 3 -90.39 -5.65 -9.42
C ARG A 3 -89.73 -6.81 -8.63
N PHE A 4 -89.49 -6.50 -7.33
CA PHE A 4 -89.83 -7.23 -6.07
C PHE A 4 -89.23 -8.65 -5.84
N ASP A 5 -88.97 -9.18 -4.64
CA ASP A 5 -89.19 -8.81 -3.23
C ASP A 5 -88.35 -9.77 -2.34
N ASP A 6 -88.37 -9.51 -1.03
CA ASP A 6 -87.91 -10.33 0.12
C ASP A 6 -88.24 -11.83 0.06
N GLU A 7 -87.43 -12.67 0.72
CA GLU A 7 -87.89 -13.43 1.90
C GLU A 7 -86.76 -14.22 2.60
N ASN A 8 -86.71 -13.96 3.91
CA ASN A 8 -85.93 -14.59 4.96
C ASN A 8 -86.63 -15.88 5.42
N THR A 9 -85.89 -16.93 5.80
CA THR A 9 -86.37 -17.86 6.83
C THR A 9 -85.22 -18.31 7.72
N ASP A 10 -85.27 -17.77 8.94
CA ASP A 10 -84.66 -18.23 10.17
C ASP A 10 -84.78 -19.74 10.41
N ASN A 11 -83.72 -20.33 10.99
CA ASN A 11 -83.92 -21.39 11.97
C ASN A 11 -82.76 -21.48 12.97
N HIS A 12 -82.99 -20.91 14.15
CA HIS A 12 -82.38 -21.27 15.43
C HIS A 12 -83.56 -21.38 16.42
N PRO A 13 -83.61 -22.31 17.39
CA PRO A 13 -82.72 -22.32 18.57
C PRO A 13 -82.55 -23.77 19.17
N PRO A 14 -82.09 -24.03 20.43
CA PRO A 14 -81.69 -23.12 21.50
C PRO A 14 -80.35 -23.44 22.22
N GLN A 15 -79.77 -22.40 22.85
CA GLN A 15 -78.89 -22.53 24.03
C GLN A 15 -79.74 -22.57 25.32
N PRO A 16 -79.19 -22.93 26.50
CA PRO A 16 -78.68 -21.85 27.35
C PRO A 16 -77.48 -22.17 28.28
N SER A 17 -76.80 -21.08 28.66
CA SER A 17 -76.21 -20.74 29.98
C SER A 17 -74.94 -21.43 30.50
N ALA A 18 -73.82 -20.67 30.58
CA ALA A 18 -73.33 -20.05 31.84
C ALA A 18 -71.93 -19.38 31.65
N GLU A 19 -71.83 -18.10 32.03
CA GLU A 19 -70.62 -17.26 32.23
C GLU A 19 -70.09 -17.38 33.69
N PRO A 20 -69.04 -16.64 34.18
CA PRO A 20 -67.80 -16.07 33.58
C PRO A 20 -66.55 -16.25 34.51
N GLN A 21 -65.38 -15.69 34.12
CA GLN A 21 -64.20 -15.18 34.90
C GLN A 21 -62.91 -15.50 34.10
N ASP A 22 -61.95 -14.62 33.81
CA ASP A 22 -61.51 -13.40 34.47
C ASP A 22 -60.82 -12.40 33.51
N ALA A 23 -60.75 -11.18 34.03
CA ALA A 23 -60.25 -9.92 33.50
C ALA A 23 -58.82 -9.88 32.93
N ALA A 24 -58.63 -8.94 31.99
CA ALA A 24 -57.70 -7.79 32.08
C ALA A 24 -56.76 -7.58 30.88
N MET A 25 -56.99 -6.45 30.22
CA MET A 25 -56.10 -5.72 29.32
C MET A 25 -54.78 -5.31 30.01
N ALA A 26 -53.69 -5.20 29.25
CA ALA A 26 -52.93 -3.93 29.10
C ALA A 26 -51.65 -4.10 28.26
N GLU A 27 -51.41 -3.07 27.46
CA GLU A 27 -50.30 -2.83 26.56
C GLU A 27 -48.94 -2.67 27.25
N GLY A 28 -47.85 -2.89 26.50
CA GLY A 28 -46.68 -2.00 26.56
C GLY A 28 -45.30 -2.61 26.85
N LYS A 29 -44.36 -2.24 25.97
CA LYS A 29 -42.88 -2.20 26.13
C LYS A 29 -42.14 -3.53 26.04
N SER A 30 -41.22 -3.65 25.08
CA SER A 30 -39.88 -3.04 25.18
C SER A 30 -38.94 -3.68 24.16
N ALA A 31 -38.16 -2.83 23.49
CA ALA A 31 -37.07 -3.22 22.61
C ALA A 31 -36.04 -4.08 23.37
N THR A 32 -35.83 -5.32 22.93
CA THR A 32 -34.73 -6.16 23.39
C THR A 32 -33.45 -5.74 22.65
N ALA A 33 -32.62 -4.99 23.36
CA ALA A 33 -31.25 -4.71 22.99
C ALA A 33 -30.49 -6.04 22.78
N VAL A 34 -29.94 -6.24 21.58
CA VAL A 34 -29.05 -7.36 21.29
C VAL A 34 -27.75 -7.11 22.04
N ALA A 35 -27.62 -7.74 23.21
CA ALA A 35 -26.38 -7.75 23.97
C ALA A 35 -25.27 -8.37 23.11
N ALA A 36 -24.18 -7.63 22.93
CA ALA A 36 -22.97 -8.14 22.32
C ALA A 36 -22.48 -9.35 23.14
N SER A 37 -22.58 -10.55 22.57
CA SER A 37 -22.12 -11.76 23.24
C SER A 37 -20.61 -11.70 23.42
N VAL A 38 -20.18 -11.84 24.68
CA VAL A 38 -18.78 -12.10 25.01
C VAL A 38 -18.40 -13.41 24.31
N PRO A 39 -17.33 -13.46 23.49
CA PRO A 39 -16.94 -14.72 22.86
C PRO A 39 -16.65 -15.75 23.95
N PRO A 40 -17.04 -17.02 23.75
CA PRO A 40 -16.80 -18.06 24.75
C PRO A 40 -15.32 -18.07 25.11
N ARG A 41 -15.01 -18.00 26.42
CA ARG A 41 -13.62 -18.12 26.89
C ARG A 41 -13.11 -19.50 26.47
N LEU A 42 -12.21 -19.50 25.50
CA LEU A 42 -11.56 -20.73 25.04
C LEU A 42 -10.82 -21.40 26.21
N PRO A 43 -10.76 -22.74 26.25
CA PRO A 43 -10.00 -23.47 27.26
C PRO A 43 -8.57 -22.95 27.42
N THR A 44 -8.06 -22.91 28.66
CA THR A 44 -6.73 -22.38 29.01
C THR A 44 -5.60 -23.04 28.20
N HIS A 45 -5.72 -24.32 27.87
CA HIS A 45 -4.72 -25.04 27.06
C HIS A 45 -4.61 -24.56 25.60
N LEU A 46 -5.57 -23.75 25.12
CA LEU A 46 -5.56 -23.15 23.78
C LEU A 46 -5.12 -21.67 23.80
N GLN A 47 -4.73 -21.12 24.94
CA GLN A 47 -4.27 -19.71 25.02
C GLN A 47 -3.01 -19.49 24.17
N ASP A 48 -2.05 -20.42 24.23
CA ASP A 48 -0.85 -20.38 23.37
C ASP A 48 -1.19 -20.39 21.87
N LEU A 49 -2.21 -21.14 21.47
CA LEU A 49 -2.69 -21.15 20.09
C LEU A 49 -3.42 -19.85 19.73
N THR A 50 -4.12 -19.24 20.69
CA THR A 50 -4.79 -17.95 20.50
C THR A 50 -3.79 -16.82 20.28
N ASP A 51 -2.70 -16.81 21.06
CA ASP A 51 -1.64 -15.81 20.91
C ASP A 51 -0.85 -16.02 19.62
N ARG A 52 -0.56 -17.27 19.23
CA ARG A 52 0.00 -17.58 17.89
C ARG A 52 -0.93 -17.17 16.76
N ALA A 53 -2.23 -17.45 16.88
CA ALA A 53 -3.24 -17.03 15.91
C ALA A 53 -3.30 -15.50 15.78
N ARG A 54 -3.21 -14.76 16.90
CA ARG A 54 -3.09 -13.30 16.88
C ARG A 54 -1.85 -12.84 16.11
N GLY A 55 -0.71 -13.49 16.34
CA GLY A 55 0.52 -13.25 15.57
C GLY A 55 0.34 -13.46 14.06
N TYR A 56 -0.36 -14.52 13.64
CA TYR A 56 -0.67 -14.76 12.22
C TYR A 56 -1.64 -13.72 11.64
N VAL A 57 -2.66 -13.32 12.39
CA VAL A 57 -3.60 -12.26 11.98
C VAL A 57 -2.86 -10.93 11.80
N GLU A 58 -1.95 -10.59 12.70
CA GLU A 58 -1.10 -9.41 12.55
C GLU A 58 -0.19 -9.52 11.32
N ALA A 59 0.43 -10.68 11.09
CA ALA A 59 1.30 -10.92 9.94
C ALA A 59 0.56 -10.90 8.58
N ALA A 60 -0.76 -11.10 8.56
CA ALA A 60 -1.56 -11.16 7.34
C ALA A 60 -1.57 -9.83 6.55
N SER A 61 -1.26 -8.70 7.20
CA SER A 61 -1.16 -7.40 6.55
C SER A 61 0.15 -6.70 6.88
N SER A 62 0.80 -6.11 5.86
CA SER A 62 2.06 -5.40 6.07
C SER A 62 1.88 -4.22 7.05
N VAL A 63 2.90 -3.93 7.86
CA VAL A 63 2.91 -2.78 8.79
C VAL A 63 2.52 -1.48 8.10
N ASN A 64 2.96 -1.27 6.85
CA ASN A 64 2.62 -0.11 6.05
C ASN A 64 1.15 -0.09 5.64
N THR A 65 0.56 -1.24 5.29
CA THR A 65 -0.88 -1.37 5.04
C THR A 65 -1.68 -1.02 6.29
N ARG A 66 -1.28 -1.53 7.47
CA ARG A 66 -1.94 -1.22 8.74
C ARG A 66 -1.89 0.28 9.07
N LYS A 67 -0.72 0.91 8.95
CA LYS A 67 -0.55 2.36 9.15
C LYS A 67 -1.41 3.18 8.19
N ALA A 68 -1.44 2.80 6.92
CA ALA A 68 -2.27 3.47 5.91
C ALA A 68 -3.77 3.33 6.22
N TYR A 69 -4.22 2.12 6.56
CA TYR A 69 -5.63 1.86 6.88
C TYR A 69 -6.05 2.56 8.18
N ALA A 70 -5.20 2.61 9.19
CA ALA A 70 -5.46 3.36 10.41
C ALA A 70 -5.60 4.87 10.13
N SER A 71 -4.73 5.44 9.28
CA SER A 71 -4.83 6.83 8.86
C SER A 71 -6.10 7.12 8.06
N ASP A 72 -6.46 6.22 7.13
CA ASP A 72 -7.67 6.36 6.31
C ASP A 72 -8.94 6.25 7.16
N TRP A 73 -8.96 5.35 8.15
CA TRP A 73 -10.06 5.21 9.10
C TRP A 73 -10.24 6.46 9.96
N LYS A 74 -9.14 7.02 10.48
CA LYS A 74 -9.17 8.29 11.22
C LYS A 74 -9.77 9.40 10.37
N HIS A 75 -9.39 9.47 9.10
CA HIS A 75 -9.91 10.47 8.18
C HIS A 75 -11.41 10.29 7.93
N PHE A 76 -11.88 9.07 7.63
CA PHE A 76 -13.32 8.77 7.49
C PHE A 76 -14.09 9.12 8.76
N SER A 77 -13.63 8.64 9.92
CA SER A 77 -14.27 8.90 11.21
C SER A 77 -14.30 10.38 11.57
N ALA A 78 -13.26 11.15 11.21
CA ALA A 78 -13.25 12.60 11.40
C ALA A 78 -14.22 13.31 10.46
N TRP A 79 -14.37 12.84 9.21
CA TRP A 79 -15.37 13.36 8.28
C TRP A 79 -16.78 13.08 8.79
N CYS A 80 -17.12 11.85 9.19
CA CYS A 80 -18.43 11.50 9.75
C CYS A 80 -18.78 12.41 10.94
N ARG A 81 -17.84 12.59 11.89
CA ARG A 81 -18.05 13.48 13.04
C ARG A 81 -18.34 14.93 12.64
N ARG A 82 -17.69 15.46 11.60
CA ARG A 82 -17.97 16.81 11.10
C ARG A 82 -19.34 16.96 10.46
N GLN A 83 -19.91 15.87 9.95
CA GLN A 83 -21.25 15.82 9.36
C GLN A 83 -22.34 15.42 10.36
N ASN A 84 -22.00 15.24 11.65
CA ASN A 84 -22.89 14.66 12.67
C ASN A 84 -23.43 13.26 12.29
N LEU A 85 -22.61 12.47 11.58
CA LEU A 85 -22.92 11.10 11.18
C LEU A 85 -22.14 10.10 12.02
N ALA A 86 -22.73 8.94 12.28
CA ALA A 86 -22.04 7.82 12.89
C ALA A 86 -21.13 7.12 11.87
N ALA A 87 -19.91 6.75 12.28
CA ALA A 87 -19.00 5.96 11.44
C ALA A 87 -19.29 4.45 11.52
N LEU A 88 -20.01 4.02 12.55
CA LEU A 88 -20.43 2.64 12.79
C LEU A 88 -21.85 2.63 13.39
N PRO A 89 -22.72 1.68 13.00
CA PRO A 89 -22.50 0.67 11.95
C PRO A 89 -22.29 1.31 10.56
N PRO A 90 -21.61 0.63 9.63
CA PRO A 90 -21.27 1.22 8.34
C PRO A 90 -22.50 1.31 7.44
N ASP A 91 -22.99 2.53 7.23
CA ASP A 91 -24.06 2.82 6.28
C ASP A 91 -23.47 3.03 4.86
N PRO A 92 -23.87 2.23 3.84
CA PRO A 92 -23.41 2.40 2.47
C PRO A 92 -23.66 3.79 1.88
N GLU A 93 -24.75 4.47 2.26
CA GLU A 93 -25.05 5.82 1.79
C GLU A 93 -24.03 6.83 2.34
N VAL A 94 -23.72 6.75 3.64
CA VAL A 94 -22.70 7.58 4.28
C VAL A 94 -21.32 7.35 3.65
N VAL A 95 -20.98 6.11 3.32
CA VAL A 95 -19.73 5.79 2.62
C VAL A 95 -19.73 6.34 1.20
N GLY A 96 -20.85 6.26 0.47
CA GLY A 96 -21.06 6.85 -0.85
C GLY A 96 -20.87 8.38 -0.86
N LEU A 97 -21.45 9.07 0.12
CA LEU A 97 -21.26 10.51 0.32
C LEU A 97 -19.80 10.85 0.65
N TYR A 98 -19.15 10.05 1.50
CA TYR A 98 -17.74 10.25 1.85
C TYR A 98 -16.80 10.13 0.65
N ILE A 99 -16.97 9.12 -0.20
CA ILE A 99 -16.11 8.97 -1.40
C ILE A 99 -16.39 10.07 -2.42
N THR A 100 -17.63 10.58 -2.48
CA THR A 100 -17.99 11.76 -3.28
C THR A 100 -17.28 13.00 -2.75
N ALA A 101 -17.32 13.25 -1.44
CA ALA A 101 -16.60 14.35 -0.79
C ALA A 101 -15.08 14.25 -0.99
N CYS A 102 -14.54 13.03 -1.01
CA CYS A 102 -13.13 12.80 -1.35
C CYS A 102 -12.83 13.18 -2.81
N ALA A 103 -13.70 12.81 -3.75
CA ALA A 103 -13.53 13.10 -5.17
C ALA A 103 -13.71 14.60 -5.51
N SER A 104 -14.58 15.31 -4.79
CA SER A 104 -14.79 16.76 -4.96
C SER A 104 -13.79 17.62 -4.18
N GLY A 105 -13.01 17.03 -3.26
CA GLY A 105 -12.09 17.76 -2.40
C GLY A 105 -12.74 18.41 -1.18
N THR A 106 -14.01 18.14 -0.90
CA THR A 106 -14.75 18.70 0.24
C THR A 106 -14.67 17.85 1.51
N ALA A 107 -13.96 16.71 1.48
CA ALA A 107 -13.79 15.85 2.65
C ALA A 107 -13.02 16.53 3.80
N GLU A 108 -12.15 17.50 3.50
CA GLU A 108 -11.43 18.31 4.48
C GLU A 108 -11.55 19.80 4.10
N ARG A 109 -11.56 20.71 5.09
CA ARG A 109 -11.59 22.15 4.81
C ARG A 109 -10.30 22.55 4.09
N GLY A 110 -10.43 23.19 2.93
CA GLY A 110 -9.29 23.53 2.06
C GLY A 110 -8.62 22.32 1.41
N GLY A 111 -9.27 21.15 1.42
CA GLY A 111 -8.77 19.93 0.80
C GLY A 111 -8.72 20.01 -0.73
N LYS A 112 -7.87 19.18 -1.34
CA LYS A 112 -7.84 18.97 -2.79
C LYS A 112 -8.56 17.65 -3.13
N PRO A 113 -9.14 17.52 -4.33
CA PRO A 113 -9.67 16.25 -4.82
C PRO A 113 -8.68 15.08 -4.68
N ASN A 114 -9.13 13.99 -4.07
CA ASN A 114 -8.35 12.76 -3.95
C ASN A 114 -8.28 12.04 -5.31
N THR A 115 -7.16 11.39 -5.58
CA THR A 115 -7.05 10.49 -6.75
C THR A 115 -7.96 9.27 -6.59
N VAL A 116 -8.41 8.69 -7.69
CA VAL A 116 -9.20 7.44 -7.71
C VAL A 116 -8.55 6.35 -6.86
N SER A 117 -7.23 6.15 -7.02
CA SER A 117 -6.47 5.16 -6.23
C SER A 117 -6.47 5.42 -4.73
N THR A 118 -6.49 6.69 -4.32
CA THR A 118 -6.58 7.07 -2.90
C THR A 118 -7.97 6.77 -2.36
N ILE A 119 -9.01 7.05 -3.14
CA ILE A 119 -10.40 6.77 -2.76
C ILE A 119 -10.64 5.26 -2.63
N GLU A 120 -10.16 4.45 -3.58
CA GLU A 120 -10.25 2.99 -3.52
C GLU A 120 -9.53 2.40 -2.31
N ARG A 121 -8.34 2.93 -1.97
CA ARG A 121 -7.60 2.53 -0.78
C ARG A 121 -8.36 2.90 0.50
N ARG A 122 -8.93 4.10 0.58
CA ARG A 122 -9.77 4.53 1.71
C ARG A 122 -11.00 3.63 1.87
N LEU A 123 -11.66 3.27 0.77
CA LEU A 123 -12.80 2.34 0.79
C LEU A 123 -12.39 0.94 1.29
N ALA A 124 -11.22 0.44 0.86
CA ALA A 124 -10.67 -0.81 1.37
C ALA A 124 -10.33 -0.72 2.87
N ALA A 125 -9.80 0.40 3.33
CA ALA A 125 -9.52 0.65 4.74
C ALA A 125 -10.79 0.68 5.60
N ILE A 126 -11.87 1.30 5.11
CA ILE A 126 -13.17 1.31 5.79
C ILE A 126 -13.68 -0.13 5.91
N GLY A 127 -13.77 -0.87 4.79
CA GLY A 127 -14.24 -2.26 4.82
C GLY A 127 -13.42 -3.16 5.74
N TRP A 128 -12.09 -2.99 5.75
CA TRP A 128 -11.21 -3.70 6.67
C TRP A 128 -11.49 -3.34 8.14
N ASN A 129 -11.62 -2.05 8.49
CA ASN A 129 -11.90 -1.63 9.86
C ASN A 129 -13.29 -2.09 10.34
N CYS A 130 -14.30 -2.08 9.47
CA CYS A 130 -15.61 -2.63 9.80
C CYS A 130 -15.51 -4.12 10.12
N ALA A 131 -14.81 -4.89 9.27
CA ALA A 131 -14.63 -6.34 9.45
C ALA A 131 -13.90 -6.66 10.76
N GLN A 132 -12.85 -5.90 11.10
CA GLN A 132 -12.15 -6.05 12.39
C GLN A 132 -13.04 -5.81 13.61
N ARG A 133 -14.18 -5.13 13.45
CA ARG A 133 -15.16 -4.82 14.50
C ARG A 133 -16.42 -5.68 14.42
N GLY A 134 -16.40 -6.75 13.63
CA GLY A 134 -17.53 -7.66 13.48
C GLY A 134 -18.67 -7.14 12.61
N THR A 135 -18.47 -6.03 11.89
CA THR A 135 -19.47 -5.45 10.98
C THR A 135 -19.02 -5.58 9.53
N LYS A 136 -19.95 -5.78 8.59
CA LYS A 136 -19.61 -5.92 7.18
C LYS A 136 -20.05 -4.67 6.42
N LEU A 137 -19.14 -4.11 5.62
CA LEU A 137 -19.49 -3.13 4.60
C LEU A 137 -19.56 -3.84 3.25
N ASP A 138 -20.75 -3.88 2.63
CA ASP A 138 -20.85 -4.36 1.25
C ASP A 138 -20.42 -3.26 0.27
N ARG A 139 -19.25 -3.45 -0.34
CA ARG A 139 -18.70 -2.52 -1.34
C ARG A 139 -19.41 -2.62 -2.69
N LYS A 140 -20.23 -3.65 -2.90
CA LYS A 140 -21.06 -3.82 -4.09
C LYS A 140 -22.42 -3.14 -3.98
N ASP A 141 -22.75 -2.62 -2.80
CA ASP A 141 -23.94 -1.80 -2.60
C ASP A 141 -23.96 -0.65 -3.62
N ARG A 142 -25.14 -0.39 -4.19
CA ARG A 142 -25.34 0.61 -5.25
C ARG A 142 -24.84 1.99 -4.84
N ALA A 143 -25.03 2.41 -3.58
CA ALA A 143 -24.61 3.70 -3.07
C ALA A 143 -23.08 3.89 -3.13
N ILE A 144 -22.32 2.79 -3.13
CA ILE A 144 -20.85 2.80 -3.23
C ILE A 144 -20.40 2.49 -4.65
N ALA A 145 -20.91 1.41 -5.25
CA ALA A 145 -20.45 0.90 -6.52
C ALA A 145 -20.73 1.88 -7.68
N THR A 146 -21.93 2.47 -7.72
CA THR A 146 -22.31 3.44 -8.76
C THR A 146 -21.50 4.73 -8.63
N VAL A 147 -21.32 5.23 -7.41
CA VAL A 147 -20.52 6.44 -7.15
C VAL A 147 -19.05 6.19 -7.53
N MET A 148 -18.48 5.04 -7.14
CA MET A 148 -17.13 4.66 -7.55
C MET A 148 -16.98 4.54 -9.06
N ALA A 149 -17.98 3.99 -9.76
CA ALA A 149 -17.98 3.93 -11.22
C ALA A 149 -17.99 5.34 -11.84
N GLY A 150 -18.83 6.24 -11.35
CA GLY A 150 -18.85 7.65 -11.78
C GLY A 150 -17.52 8.36 -11.54
N ILE A 151 -16.92 8.18 -10.36
CA ILE A 151 -15.60 8.73 -10.01
C ILE A 151 -14.53 8.21 -10.98
N ARG A 152 -14.53 6.91 -11.31
CA ARG A 152 -13.60 6.35 -12.30
C ARG A 152 -13.82 6.98 -13.66
N ASN A 153 -15.05 7.01 -14.17
CA ASN A 153 -15.34 7.52 -15.50
C ASN A 153 -14.95 9.00 -15.67
N ARG A 154 -15.13 9.81 -14.62
CA ARG A 154 -14.87 11.26 -14.68
C ARG A 154 -13.43 11.65 -14.32
N HIS A 155 -12.78 10.91 -13.42
CA HIS A 155 -11.51 11.32 -12.82
C HIS A 155 -10.39 10.30 -12.95
N ALA A 156 -10.62 9.13 -13.54
CA ALA A 156 -9.54 8.20 -13.83
C ALA A 156 -8.60 8.83 -14.87
N ALA A 157 -7.40 9.16 -14.40
CA ALA A 157 -6.29 9.52 -15.25
C ALA A 157 -5.25 8.40 -15.20
N PRO A 158 -4.46 8.20 -16.27
CA PRO A 158 -3.29 7.32 -16.22
C PRO A 158 -2.41 7.69 -15.00
N PRO A 159 -1.93 6.72 -14.22
CA PRO A 159 -1.13 7.02 -13.04
C PRO A 159 0.08 7.88 -13.41
N ARG A 160 0.28 9.00 -12.71
CA ARG A 160 1.50 9.81 -12.84
C ARG A 160 2.68 8.98 -12.32
N GLN A 161 3.46 8.42 -13.24
CA GLN A 161 4.68 7.70 -12.91
C GLN A 161 5.83 8.70 -12.72
N LYS A 162 6.68 8.44 -11.72
CA LYS A 162 7.93 9.19 -11.52
C LYS A 162 8.84 8.94 -12.71
N GLU A 163 9.64 9.94 -13.08
CA GLU A 163 10.61 9.74 -14.15
C GLU A 163 11.67 8.71 -13.72
N ALA A 164 11.99 7.81 -14.64
CA ALA A 164 13.05 6.84 -14.49
C ALA A 164 14.38 7.58 -14.39
N LEU A 165 15.22 7.17 -13.44
CA LEU A 165 16.58 7.66 -13.35
C LEU A 165 17.40 6.95 -14.43
N LEU A 166 18.08 7.67 -15.31
CA LEU A 166 18.97 7.02 -16.28
C LEU A 166 20.35 6.73 -15.66
N PRO A 167 21.18 5.83 -16.23
CA PRO A 167 22.51 5.55 -15.72
C PRO A 167 23.39 6.81 -15.61
N GLU A 168 23.25 7.75 -16.56
CA GLU A 168 23.99 9.01 -16.58
C GLU A 168 23.57 9.91 -15.40
N ASP A 169 22.27 9.97 -15.12
CA ASP A 169 21.73 10.69 -13.96
C ASP A 169 22.26 10.08 -12.65
N LEU A 170 22.36 8.75 -12.57
CA LEU A 170 22.90 8.05 -11.40
C LEU A 170 24.36 8.42 -11.18
N ILE A 171 25.18 8.42 -12.24
CA ILE A 171 26.58 8.79 -12.17
C ILE A 171 26.71 10.23 -11.67
N ALA A 172 25.97 11.17 -12.24
CA ALA A 172 25.96 12.56 -11.80
C ALA A 172 25.55 12.70 -10.32
N MET A 173 24.52 11.96 -9.88
CA MET A 173 24.11 11.91 -8.47
C MET A 173 25.20 11.39 -7.55
N LEU A 174 25.93 10.35 -7.96
CA LEU A 174 27.01 9.77 -7.16
C LEU A 174 28.15 10.76 -6.93
N GLU A 175 28.46 11.60 -7.92
CA GLU A 175 29.51 12.62 -7.81
C GLU A 175 29.16 13.75 -6.83
N THR A 176 27.88 13.90 -6.45
CA THR A 176 27.46 14.84 -5.39
C THR A 176 27.70 14.31 -3.97
N LEU A 177 28.07 13.04 -3.83
CA LEU A 177 28.20 12.36 -2.54
C LEU A 177 29.68 12.26 -2.12
N ASP A 178 29.99 12.81 -0.95
CA ASP A 178 31.34 12.85 -0.40
C ASP A 178 31.86 11.47 0.01
N ARG A 179 32.86 10.97 -0.72
CA ARG A 179 33.51 9.67 -0.49
C ARG A 179 34.35 9.63 0.79
N GLY A 180 34.68 10.78 1.37
CA GLY A 180 35.45 10.91 2.62
C GLY A 180 34.64 10.70 3.89
N THR A 181 33.31 10.53 3.80
CA THR A 181 32.43 10.34 4.97
C THR A 181 31.71 9.00 4.93
N LEU A 182 31.45 8.43 6.11
CA LEU A 182 30.62 7.21 6.22
C LEU A 182 29.22 7.42 5.65
N ARG A 183 28.68 8.64 5.77
CA ARG A 183 27.38 8.99 5.18
C ARG A 183 27.42 8.88 3.66
N GLY A 184 28.43 9.45 3.00
CA GLY A 184 28.53 9.37 1.55
C GLY A 184 28.79 7.96 1.06
N LEU A 185 29.63 7.16 1.75
CA LEU A 185 29.83 5.75 1.43
C LEU A 185 28.52 4.95 1.52
N ARG A 186 27.76 5.12 2.59
CA ARG A 186 26.44 4.50 2.77
C ARG A 186 25.49 4.90 1.65
N ASP A 187 25.36 6.19 1.41
CA ASP A 187 24.39 6.74 0.47
C ASP A 187 24.71 6.30 -0.98
N ARG A 188 25.99 6.22 -1.35
CA ARG A 188 26.44 5.64 -2.63
C ARG A 188 26.05 4.18 -2.76
N ALA A 189 26.34 3.35 -1.75
CA ALA A 189 25.96 1.94 -1.74
C ALA A 189 24.44 1.77 -1.86
N MET A 190 23.65 2.60 -1.17
CA MET A 190 22.18 2.58 -1.25
C MET A 190 21.67 2.91 -2.67
N LEU A 191 22.22 3.93 -3.31
CA LEU A 191 21.79 4.33 -4.67
C LEU A 191 22.16 3.25 -5.70
N LEU A 192 23.40 2.73 -5.64
CA LEU A 192 23.89 1.73 -6.57
C LEU A 192 23.17 0.39 -6.43
N VAL A 193 23.04 -0.15 -5.20
CA VAL A 193 22.31 -1.40 -4.95
C VAL A 193 20.82 -1.22 -5.26
N GLY A 194 20.25 -0.07 -4.89
CA GLY A 194 18.86 0.26 -5.19
C GLY A 194 18.55 0.32 -6.68
N PHE A 195 19.47 0.88 -7.46
CA PHE A 195 19.40 0.92 -8.92
C PHE A 195 19.61 -0.48 -9.52
N ALA A 196 20.75 -1.11 -9.27
CA ALA A 196 21.13 -2.38 -9.89
C ALA A 196 20.19 -3.54 -9.56
N GLY A 197 19.63 -3.56 -8.34
CA GLY A 197 18.63 -4.55 -7.94
C GLY A 197 17.18 -4.15 -8.27
N GLY A 198 16.92 -2.94 -8.75
CA GLY A 198 15.57 -2.44 -8.97
C GLY A 198 14.72 -2.44 -7.69
N LEU A 199 15.36 -2.13 -6.55
CA LEU A 199 14.78 -2.32 -5.23
C LEU A 199 13.87 -1.17 -4.84
N ARG A 200 12.80 -1.47 -4.10
CA ARG A 200 11.98 -0.47 -3.43
C ARG A 200 12.73 0.06 -2.21
N ARG A 201 12.49 1.32 -1.84
CA ARG A 201 13.07 1.95 -0.64
C ARG A 201 12.99 1.11 0.65
N SER A 202 11.88 0.38 0.82
CA SER A 202 11.61 -0.47 1.98
C SER A 202 12.33 -1.81 1.92
N GLU A 203 12.67 -2.27 0.70
CA GLU A 203 13.51 -3.44 0.46
C GLU A 203 14.97 -3.06 0.77
N ILE A 204 15.47 -1.93 0.25
CA ILE A 204 16.84 -1.44 0.51
C ILE A 204 17.12 -1.35 2.01
N THR A 205 16.28 -0.60 2.75
CA THR A 205 16.47 -0.41 4.20
C THR A 205 16.17 -1.68 5.01
N GLY A 206 15.42 -2.63 4.45
CA GLY A 206 15.08 -3.89 5.09
C GLY A 206 16.15 -4.98 4.96
N LEU A 207 17.27 -4.71 4.28
CA LEU A 207 18.37 -5.66 4.14
C LEU A 207 19.18 -5.79 5.42
N ASP A 208 19.50 -7.03 5.75
CA ASP A 208 20.49 -7.42 6.75
C ASP A 208 21.76 -7.96 6.08
N LEU A 209 22.87 -7.97 6.83
CA LEU A 209 24.11 -8.56 6.34
C LEU A 209 24.05 -10.09 6.21
N GLY A 210 23.09 -10.72 6.88
CA GLY A 210 22.84 -12.16 6.76
C GLY A 210 21.43 -12.52 7.17
N ARG A 211 21.06 -13.76 6.88
CA ARG A 211 19.74 -14.30 7.12
C ARG A 211 19.37 -14.29 8.60
N ASP A 212 18.12 -13.92 8.90
CA ASP A 212 17.50 -13.97 10.22
C ASP A 212 18.30 -13.24 11.33
N GLN A 213 19.02 -12.17 10.99
CA GLN A 213 19.86 -11.40 11.93
C GLN A 213 19.10 -10.31 12.70
N SER A 214 17.88 -9.97 12.29
CA SER A 214 17.01 -9.03 12.99
C SER A 214 15.53 -9.39 12.79
N GLU A 215 14.69 -9.02 13.75
CA GLU A 215 13.25 -9.30 13.73
C GLU A 215 12.49 -8.50 12.66
N ASP A 216 12.95 -7.29 12.37
CA ASP A 216 12.31 -6.38 11.41
C ASP A 216 12.91 -6.46 9.99
N GLY A 217 13.86 -7.37 9.78
CA GLY A 217 14.50 -7.67 8.51
C GLY A 217 13.48 -8.13 7.46
N ARG A 218 13.68 -7.66 6.22
CA ARG A 218 12.86 -8.03 5.06
C ARG A 218 13.67 -8.68 3.94
N GLY A 219 14.92 -9.00 4.22
CA GLY A 219 15.83 -9.62 3.29
C GLY A 219 17.26 -9.58 3.80
N TRP A 220 18.15 -10.26 3.08
CA TRP A 220 19.58 -10.26 3.36
C TRP A 220 20.38 -10.23 2.06
N ILE A 221 21.68 -9.99 2.18
CA ILE A 221 22.61 -9.96 1.05
C ILE A 221 23.75 -10.95 1.25
N GLU A 222 24.13 -11.63 0.18
CA GLU A 222 25.27 -12.53 0.13
C GLU A 222 26.22 -12.03 -0.96
N ILE A 223 27.47 -11.76 -0.62
CA ILE A 223 28.48 -11.21 -1.55
C ILE A 223 29.39 -12.34 -2.02
N PHE A 224 29.58 -12.42 -3.33
CA PHE A 224 30.42 -13.38 -4.04
C PHE A 224 31.44 -12.64 -4.91
N ASP A 225 32.42 -13.37 -5.44
CA ASP A 225 33.44 -12.79 -6.33
C ASP A 225 32.83 -12.13 -7.56
N LYS A 226 31.78 -12.73 -8.14
CA LYS A 226 31.14 -12.25 -9.37
C LYS A 226 30.01 -11.23 -9.15
N GLY A 227 29.53 -11.05 -7.91
CA GLY A 227 28.32 -10.29 -7.67
C GLY A 227 27.79 -10.39 -6.25
N ALA A 228 26.56 -9.94 -6.04
CA ALA A 228 25.81 -10.16 -4.80
C ALA A 228 24.44 -10.77 -5.10
N LEU A 229 24.00 -11.70 -4.26
CA LEU A 229 22.65 -12.24 -4.25
C LEU A 229 21.84 -11.53 -3.16
N VAL A 230 20.68 -10.98 -3.53
CA VAL A 230 19.79 -10.29 -2.60
C VAL A 230 18.50 -11.06 -2.47
N THR A 231 18.24 -11.60 -1.28
CA THR A 231 17.00 -12.33 -0.98
C THR A 231 16.02 -11.43 -0.28
N LEU A 232 14.81 -11.31 -0.81
CA LEU A 232 13.83 -10.30 -0.41
C LEU A 232 12.46 -10.91 -0.13
N ARG A 233 11.82 -10.46 0.94
CA ARG A 233 10.42 -10.73 1.23
C ARG A 233 9.52 -9.66 0.61
N GLY A 234 9.02 -9.94 -0.59
CA GLY A 234 8.06 -9.12 -1.30
C GLY A 234 6.62 -9.29 -0.79
N LYS A 235 5.67 -8.63 -1.46
CA LYS A 235 4.23 -8.79 -1.17
C LYS A 235 3.70 -10.18 -1.52
N THR A 236 4.32 -10.84 -2.49
CA THR A 236 3.87 -12.12 -3.07
C THR A 236 4.74 -13.30 -2.62
N GLY A 237 5.60 -13.11 -1.60
CA GLY A 237 6.53 -14.11 -1.12
C GLY A 237 7.99 -13.71 -1.29
N TRP A 238 8.88 -14.69 -1.13
CA TRP A 238 10.31 -14.52 -1.28
C TRP A 238 10.73 -14.45 -2.74
N ARG A 239 11.74 -13.65 -3.03
CA ARG A 239 12.38 -13.56 -4.35
C ARG A 239 13.85 -13.27 -4.20
N GLU A 240 14.62 -13.72 -5.17
CA GLU A 240 16.05 -13.44 -5.28
C GLU A 240 16.30 -12.44 -6.41
N VAL A 241 17.30 -11.60 -6.20
CA VAL A 241 17.75 -10.55 -7.12
C VAL A 241 19.26 -10.64 -7.22
N GLU A 242 19.76 -10.91 -8.41
CA GLU A 242 21.20 -10.98 -8.68
C GLU A 242 21.71 -9.58 -9.06
N ILE A 243 22.81 -9.17 -8.43
CA ILE A 243 23.49 -7.90 -8.71
C ILE A 243 24.92 -8.21 -9.14
N GLY A 244 25.23 -8.02 -10.41
CA GLY A 244 26.59 -8.20 -10.92
C GLY A 244 27.54 -7.09 -10.47
N ARG A 245 28.85 -7.36 -10.49
CA ARG A 245 29.87 -6.31 -10.38
C ARG A 245 29.78 -5.36 -11.59
N GLY A 246 29.95 -4.07 -11.35
CA GLY A 246 30.03 -3.05 -12.39
C GLY A 246 31.39 -3.07 -13.10
N SER A 247 31.45 -2.47 -14.29
CA SER A 247 32.68 -2.36 -15.09
C SER A 247 33.70 -1.35 -14.55
N SER A 248 33.32 -0.52 -13.59
CA SER A 248 34.20 0.46 -12.94
C SER A 248 33.95 0.48 -11.43
N ASP A 249 35.00 0.57 -10.63
CA ASP A 249 34.90 0.68 -9.18
C ASP A 249 34.12 1.92 -8.72
N ALA A 250 34.13 2.99 -9.52
CA ALA A 250 33.39 4.21 -9.21
C ALA A 250 31.87 3.98 -9.21
N THR A 251 31.37 3.05 -10.01
CA THR A 251 29.94 2.78 -10.22
C THR A 251 29.55 1.35 -9.87
N CYS A 252 30.47 0.52 -9.38
CA CYS A 252 30.21 -0.87 -9.04
C CYS A 252 29.37 -0.97 -7.75
N PRO A 253 28.15 -1.56 -7.80
CA PRO A 253 27.31 -1.70 -6.62
C PRO A 253 27.93 -2.59 -5.55
N VAL A 254 28.66 -3.64 -5.95
CA VAL A 254 29.31 -4.58 -5.04
C VAL A 254 30.50 -3.94 -4.35
N THR A 255 31.37 -3.24 -5.09
CA THR A 255 32.51 -2.51 -4.51
C THR A 255 32.04 -1.45 -3.53
N ALA A 256 30.98 -0.69 -3.87
CA ALA A 256 30.39 0.30 -2.97
C ALA A 256 29.83 -0.33 -1.68
N LEU A 257 29.18 -1.49 -1.81
CA LEU A 257 28.63 -2.24 -0.69
C LEU A 257 29.74 -2.77 0.24
N GLU A 258 30.77 -3.42 -0.32
CA GLU A 258 31.94 -3.91 0.42
C GLU A 258 32.65 -2.77 1.15
N THR A 259 32.84 -1.64 0.46
CA THR A 259 33.41 -0.42 1.04
C THR A 259 32.58 0.08 2.22
N TRP A 260 31.27 0.19 2.05
CA TRP A 260 30.37 0.59 3.13
C TRP A 260 30.48 -0.36 4.34
N ILE A 261 30.35 -1.68 4.13
CA ILE A 261 30.40 -2.68 5.20
C ILE A 261 31.72 -2.59 5.97
N ARG A 262 32.85 -2.49 5.24
CA ARG A 262 34.19 -2.41 5.82
C ARG A 262 34.37 -1.16 6.68
N PHE A 263 34.07 0.02 6.14
CA PHE A 263 34.30 1.29 6.85
C PHE A 263 33.27 1.55 7.96
N ALA A 264 32.05 1.06 7.80
CA ALA A 264 31.01 1.11 8.84
C ALA A 264 31.18 0.05 9.92
N LYS A 265 32.14 -0.88 9.77
CA LYS A 265 32.44 -1.99 10.70
C LYS A 265 31.19 -2.82 11.02
N ILE A 266 30.39 -3.13 10.00
CA ILE A 266 29.14 -3.88 10.16
C ILE A 266 29.46 -5.37 10.15
N ALA A 267 29.30 -6.04 11.29
CA ALA A 267 29.54 -7.48 11.41
C ALA A 267 28.25 -8.33 11.34
N ARG A 268 27.10 -7.78 11.77
CA ARG A 268 25.78 -8.47 11.77
C ARG A 268 24.63 -7.47 11.89
N GLY A 269 23.43 -7.84 11.46
CA GLY A 269 22.20 -7.06 11.62
C GLY A 269 21.92 -6.14 10.42
N PRO A 270 21.24 -5.01 10.63
CA PRO A 270 20.83 -4.11 9.55
C PRO A 270 22.02 -3.63 8.71
N LEU A 271 21.90 -3.78 7.39
CA LEU A 271 22.94 -3.40 6.44
C LEU A 271 23.06 -1.88 6.32
N PHE A 272 21.94 -1.17 6.26
CA PHE A 272 21.92 0.29 6.18
C PHE A 272 21.44 0.89 7.50
N ARG A 273 22.33 1.63 8.14
CA ARG A 273 22.13 2.21 9.48
C ARG A 273 22.16 3.72 9.46
N ARG A 274 21.66 4.33 10.53
CA ARG A 274 21.76 5.78 10.73
C ARG A 274 23.23 6.18 10.93
N VAL A 275 23.66 7.22 10.21
CA VAL A 275 24.97 7.85 10.40
C VAL A 275 24.78 9.19 11.12
N THR A 276 25.55 9.44 12.17
CA THR A 276 25.54 10.63 13.03
C THR A 276 26.92 11.31 13.04
N GLY A 277 27.13 12.29 13.92
CA GLY A 277 28.46 12.90 14.11
C GLY A 277 29.03 13.55 12.84
N GLN A 278 28.20 14.30 12.10
CA GLN A 278 28.59 14.90 10.82
C GLN A 278 29.09 13.88 9.77
N GLY A 279 28.61 12.63 9.83
CA GLY A 279 28.96 11.61 8.85
C GLY A 279 30.09 10.67 9.29
N LYS A 280 30.44 10.65 10.59
CA LYS A 280 31.58 9.89 11.13
C LYS A 280 31.20 8.67 11.97
N ASP A 281 29.98 8.64 12.52
CA ASP A 281 29.57 7.58 13.45
C ASP A 281 28.38 6.80 12.90
N VAL A 282 28.36 5.49 13.12
CA VAL A 282 27.28 4.59 12.67
C VAL A 282 26.54 4.05 13.90
N GLY A 283 25.24 4.36 13.99
CA GLY A 283 24.37 3.83 15.04
C GLY A 283 23.99 2.36 14.79
N PRO A 284 23.42 1.66 15.80
CA PRO A 284 23.00 0.27 15.66
C PRO A 284 21.70 0.12 14.86
N ASP A 285 20.88 1.17 14.84
CA ASP A 285 19.51 1.09 14.33
C ASP A 285 19.41 1.07 12.80
N ARG A 286 18.43 0.30 12.31
CA ARG A 286 18.02 0.28 10.90
C ARG A 286 17.62 1.66 10.42
N LEU A 287 18.03 2.01 9.21
CA LEU A 287 17.65 3.26 8.57
C LEU A 287 16.16 3.28 8.17
N ASN A 288 15.50 4.42 8.35
CA ASN A 288 14.11 4.62 7.93
C ASN A 288 13.99 4.68 6.39
N ASP A 289 12.98 4.02 5.82
CA ASP A 289 12.73 3.96 4.37
C ASP A 289 12.51 5.33 3.71
N GLN A 290 12.06 6.33 4.48
CA GLN A 290 11.93 7.71 4.01
C GLN A 290 13.28 8.38 3.71
N GLU A 291 14.35 7.96 4.39
CA GLU A 291 15.69 8.51 4.15
C GLU A 291 16.18 8.20 2.73
N VAL A 292 15.82 7.06 2.17
CA VAL A 292 16.10 6.73 0.76
C VAL A 292 15.45 7.75 -0.18
N ALA A 293 14.19 8.12 0.09
CA ALA A 293 13.48 9.07 -0.76
C ALA A 293 14.06 10.49 -0.63
N ARG A 294 14.47 10.89 0.58
CA ARG A 294 15.17 12.16 0.82
C ARG A 294 16.53 12.18 0.13
N LEU A 295 17.29 11.08 0.20
CA LEU A 295 18.58 10.91 -0.48
C LEU A 295 18.45 11.08 -1.99
N VAL A 296 17.55 10.30 -2.63
CA VAL A 296 17.33 10.39 -4.09
C VAL A 296 16.97 11.81 -4.49
N LYS A 297 16.08 12.48 -3.75
CA LYS A 297 15.68 13.85 -4.02
C LYS A 297 16.86 14.82 -3.88
N LYS A 298 17.62 14.75 -2.78
CA LYS A 298 18.76 15.63 -2.51
C LYS A 298 19.85 15.48 -3.57
N ALA A 299 20.23 14.25 -3.88
CA ALA A 299 21.27 13.96 -4.85
C ALA A 299 20.85 14.35 -6.27
N ALA A 300 19.59 14.10 -6.68
CA ALA A 300 19.10 14.51 -8.00
C ALA A 300 19.07 16.04 -8.17
N LEU A 301 18.69 16.78 -7.13
CA LEU A 301 18.73 18.24 -7.14
C LEU A 301 20.17 18.76 -7.24
N ALA A 302 21.07 18.24 -6.39
CA ALA A 302 22.48 18.62 -6.39
C ALA A 302 23.19 18.30 -7.70
N ALA A 303 22.82 17.22 -8.37
CA ALA A 303 23.42 16.77 -9.63
C ALA A 303 22.86 17.51 -10.86
N GLY A 304 21.87 18.40 -10.70
CA GLY A 304 21.28 19.08 -11.85
C GLY A 304 20.47 18.16 -12.78
N VAL A 305 20.09 16.96 -12.33
CA VAL A 305 19.36 15.97 -13.15
C VAL A 305 18.09 16.61 -13.70
N ARG A 306 17.92 16.58 -15.02
CA ARG A 306 16.85 17.29 -15.75
C ARG A 306 16.85 18.80 -15.49
N GLY A 307 17.99 19.44 -15.76
CA GLY A 307 18.18 20.90 -15.64
C GLY A 307 17.22 21.75 -16.50
N ASP A 308 16.50 21.13 -17.43
CA ASP A 308 15.37 21.72 -18.17
C ASP A 308 14.13 22.00 -17.29
N LEU A 309 14.08 21.46 -16.07
CA LEU A 309 12.95 21.58 -15.15
C LEU A 309 13.27 22.46 -13.95
N SER A 310 12.27 23.20 -13.46
CA SER A 310 12.40 23.94 -12.20
C SER A 310 12.70 23.00 -11.02
N GLU A 311 13.34 23.51 -9.95
CA GLU A 311 13.63 22.71 -8.75
C GLU A 311 12.37 22.11 -8.12
N ALA A 312 11.26 22.85 -8.13
CA ALA A 312 9.98 22.39 -7.64
C ALA A 312 9.43 21.20 -8.45
N GLU A 313 9.60 21.21 -9.76
CA GLU A 313 9.20 20.12 -10.64
C GLU A 313 10.12 18.90 -10.49
N ARG A 314 11.44 19.10 -10.38
CA ARG A 314 12.40 18.01 -10.12
C ARG A 314 12.10 17.31 -8.79
N ALA A 315 11.83 18.09 -7.74
CA ALA A 315 11.40 17.60 -6.43
C ALA A 315 10.11 16.75 -6.49
N GLN A 316 9.23 17.03 -7.45
CA GLN A 316 8.00 16.27 -7.66
C GLN A 316 8.17 15.08 -8.60
N LYS A 317 9.18 15.04 -9.45
CA LYS A 317 9.39 13.96 -10.43
C LYS A 317 10.35 12.87 -9.95
N PHE A 318 11.31 13.18 -9.06
CA PHE A 318 12.29 12.21 -8.56
C PHE A 318 12.00 11.79 -7.11
N ALA A 319 11.96 10.49 -6.85
CA ALA A 319 11.74 9.91 -5.52
C ALA A 319 12.30 8.48 -5.45
N GLY A 320 12.18 7.79 -4.32
CA GLY A 320 12.68 6.41 -4.16
C GLY A 320 12.13 5.36 -5.15
N HIS A 321 11.12 5.68 -5.97
CA HIS A 321 10.67 4.82 -7.07
C HIS A 321 11.46 5.02 -8.37
N SER A 322 12.23 6.12 -8.49
CA SER A 322 13.03 6.45 -9.69
C SER A 322 14.18 5.47 -9.91
N LEU A 323 14.78 4.93 -8.84
CA LEU A 323 15.84 3.90 -8.93
C LEU A 323 15.31 2.62 -9.60
N ARG A 324 14.19 2.11 -9.09
CA ARG A 324 13.51 0.92 -9.63
C ARG A 324 13.02 1.13 -11.05
N ALA A 325 12.49 2.32 -11.35
CA ALA A 325 12.06 2.66 -12.69
C ALA A 325 13.25 2.76 -13.66
N GLY A 326 14.40 3.26 -13.20
CA GLY A 326 15.63 3.38 -13.96
C GLY A 326 16.11 2.06 -14.55
N LEU A 327 16.37 1.06 -13.71
CA LEU A 327 16.80 -0.26 -14.19
C LEU A 327 15.79 -0.88 -15.17
N ALA A 328 14.50 -0.80 -14.83
CA ALA A 328 13.43 -1.36 -15.66
C ALA A 328 13.35 -0.73 -17.06
N SER A 329 13.75 0.54 -17.18
CA SER A 329 13.73 1.30 -18.43
C SER A 329 15.06 1.23 -19.20
N SER A 330 16.20 1.03 -18.52
CA SER A 330 17.54 1.03 -19.13
C SER A 330 18.08 -0.36 -19.47
N ALA A 331 17.55 -1.43 -18.90
CA ALA A 331 17.99 -2.79 -19.19
C ALA A 331 17.53 -3.24 -20.60
N GLU A 332 18.47 -3.53 -21.49
CA GLU A 332 18.22 -4.16 -22.80
C GLU A 332 18.06 -5.68 -22.68
N VAL A 333 17.19 -6.12 -21.78
CA VAL A 333 16.95 -7.54 -21.49
C VAL A 333 15.49 -7.89 -21.79
N ASP A 334 15.24 -9.15 -22.11
CA ASP A 334 13.90 -9.71 -22.32
C ASP A 334 12.97 -9.42 -21.13
N GLU A 335 11.69 -9.16 -21.44
CA GLU A 335 10.64 -8.78 -20.47
C GLU A 335 10.55 -9.75 -19.29
N ARG A 336 10.76 -11.06 -19.52
CA ARG A 336 10.68 -12.09 -18.48
C ARG A 336 11.76 -11.93 -17.42
N HIS A 337 12.99 -11.59 -17.82
CA HIS A 337 14.09 -11.37 -16.89
C HIS A 337 13.88 -10.10 -16.07
N VAL A 338 13.41 -9.02 -16.70
CA VAL A 338 13.03 -7.78 -16.00
C VAL A 338 11.88 -8.04 -15.02
N GLN A 339 10.88 -8.85 -15.41
CA GLN A 339 9.77 -9.22 -14.53
C GLN A 339 10.25 -9.99 -13.29
N LYS A 340 11.14 -10.99 -13.47
CA LYS A 340 11.73 -11.78 -12.38
C LYS A 340 12.57 -10.88 -11.44
N GLN A 341 13.50 -10.11 -12.00
CA GLN A 341 14.39 -9.19 -11.26
C GLN A 341 13.61 -8.14 -10.46
N LEU A 342 12.47 -7.68 -10.98
CA LEU A 342 11.61 -6.73 -10.28
C LEU A 342 10.59 -7.41 -9.34
N GLY A 343 10.32 -8.71 -9.49
CA GLY A 343 9.27 -9.40 -8.72
C GLY A 343 7.87 -8.89 -9.07
N HIS A 344 7.62 -8.59 -10.35
CA HIS A 344 6.29 -8.22 -10.82
C HIS A 344 5.42 -9.47 -10.98
N ALA A 345 4.22 -9.46 -10.40
CA ALA A 345 3.28 -10.59 -10.48
C ALA A 345 2.66 -10.80 -11.87
N SER A 346 2.82 -9.85 -12.81
CA SER A 346 2.33 -9.96 -14.18
C SER A 346 3.20 -9.18 -15.15
N ALA A 347 3.24 -9.62 -16.41
CA ALA A 347 3.94 -8.92 -17.49
C ALA A 347 3.40 -7.49 -17.70
N GLU A 348 2.08 -7.28 -17.56
CA GLU A 348 1.47 -5.94 -17.65
C GLU A 348 2.10 -4.92 -16.70
N MET A 349 2.48 -5.34 -15.48
CA MET A 349 3.18 -4.47 -14.54
C MET A 349 4.60 -4.09 -15.00
N THR A 350 5.28 -4.99 -15.72
CA THR A 350 6.60 -4.72 -16.34
C THR A 350 6.46 -3.78 -17.54
N ARG A 351 5.47 -3.99 -18.41
CA ARG A 351 5.22 -3.13 -19.60
C ARG A 351 4.99 -1.66 -19.25
N ARG A 352 4.50 -1.36 -18.04
CA ARG A 352 4.36 0.02 -17.56
C ARG A 352 5.68 0.80 -17.57
N TYR A 353 6.82 0.12 -17.40
CA TYR A 353 8.16 0.73 -17.39
C TYR A 353 8.86 0.73 -18.76
N GLN A 354 8.39 -0.08 -19.72
CA GLN A 354 9.00 -0.22 -21.05
C GLN A 354 8.42 0.72 -22.11
N ARG A 355 7.36 1.49 -21.80
CA ARG A 355 6.59 2.28 -22.79
C ARG A 355 7.40 3.35 -23.54
N ARG A 356 8.54 3.83 -23.02
CA ARG A 356 9.42 4.75 -23.76
C ARG A 356 10.32 4.03 -24.78
N ARG A 357 10.72 2.79 -24.51
CA ARG A 357 11.67 2.01 -25.32
C ARG A 357 11.08 1.57 -26.66
N ASP A 358 9.85 1.07 -26.64
CA ASP A 358 9.30 0.34 -27.80
C ASP A 358 8.26 1.13 -28.60
N ARG A 359 8.08 2.44 -28.31
CA ARG A 359 6.99 3.27 -28.86
C ARG A 359 6.95 3.30 -30.41
N PHE A 360 8.10 3.09 -31.06
CA PHE A 360 8.22 2.98 -32.51
C PHE A 360 9.11 1.82 -32.97
N ARG A 361 9.61 0.99 -32.04
CA ARG A 361 10.57 -0.10 -32.33
C ARG A 361 9.85 -1.39 -32.70
N VAL A 362 8.76 -1.71 -32.00
CA VAL A 362 7.81 -2.77 -32.36
C VAL A 362 6.50 -2.08 -32.71
N ASN A 363 6.36 -1.70 -33.97
CA ASN A 363 5.24 -0.88 -34.43
C ASN A 363 4.41 -1.70 -35.44
N LEU A 364 3.15 -1.92 -35.09
CA LEU A 364 2.21 -2.68 -35.93
C LEU A 364 1.91 -2.01 -37.26
N THR A 365 1.99 -0.68 -37.35
CA THR A 365 1.87 0.07 -38.60
C THR A 365 3.03 -0.29 -39.54
N LYS A 366 4.28 -0.26 -39.05
CA LYS A 366 5.44 -0.72 -39.82
C LYS A 366 5.41 -2.21 -40.14
N ALA A 367 4.98 -3.05 -39.20
CA ALA A 367 4.84 -4.49 -39.42
C ALA A 367 3.71 -4.85 -40.39
N ALA A 368 2.68 -3.99 -40.48
CA ALA A 368 1.60 -4.07 -41.46
C ALA A 368 1.95 -3.39 -42.79
N GLY A 369 3.16 -2.81 -42.93
CA GLY A 369 3.61 -2.16 -44.17
C GLY A 369 2.95 -0.81 -44.49
N LEU A 370 2.42 -0.12 -43.47
CA LEU A 370 1.76 1.20 -43.59
C LEU A 370 2.70 2.37 -43.28
#